data_AF-A0A5B7WWY3-F1
#
_entry.id   AF-A0A5B7WWY3-F1
#
_cell.length_a   1.000
_cell.length_b   1.000
_cell.length_c   1.000
_cell.angle_alpha   90.00
_cell.angle_beta   90.00
_cell.angle_gamma   90.00
#
_symmetry.space_group_name_H-M   'P 1'
#
loop_
_entity.id
_entity.type
_entity.pdbx_description
1 polymer ?
#
loop_
_entity_poly.entity_id
_entity_poly.type
_entity_poly.pdbx_seq_one_letter_code
_entity_poly.pdbx_strand_id
1 'polypeptide(L)'
;MAGWGVSRHPEWDMMYAAGLTVREIADRCRQNIATVSLHLRVREKYSPGLRDTHEAALAARGPDRPSTLWRKRLTEALAFQDMHQRLPRSDGDEIERSLAHWVADQRLSYMKGRMSVPKIVLLDDLRDWHINAHQQELDQKWRYQLAAVREFINYTGRLPRYSKFESEHERILGVWLHNQHQRRAENTLQHWRLAALNETLPSWHSYA
;
A
#
# COMPACT_ATOMS: atom_id res chain seq x y z
N MET A 1 2.19 8.82 -53.46
CA MET A 1 1.92 9.48 -52.17
C MET A 1 0.68 8.85 -51.56
N ALA A 2 0.82 7.97 -50.56
CA ALA A 2 -0.34 7.38 -49.90
C ALA A 2 -1.09 8.49 -49.13
N GLY A 3 -2.30 8.79 -49.60
CA GLY A 3 -3.19 9.75 -48.94
C GLY A 3 -3.55 9.28 -47.54
N TRP A 4 -3.88 10.22 -46.66
CA TRP A 4 -4.22 9.98 -45.25
C TRP A 4 -5.48 9.11 -45.02
N GLY A 5 -6.09 8.56 -46.09
CA GLY A 5 -7.19 7.61 -46.03
C GLY A 5 -6.79 6.23 -45.47
N VAL A 6 -5.51 5.84 -45.59
CA VAL A 6 -4.97 4.64 -44.94
C VAL A 6 -4.03 5.06 -43.83
N SER A 7 -4.21 4.51 -42.62
CA SER A 7 -3.32 4.82 -41.51
C SER A 7 -1.89 4.44 -41.85
N ARG A 8 -0.95 5.34 -41.57
CA ARG A 8 0.48 4.98 -41.59
C ARG A 8 0.88 4.15 -40.38
N HIS A 9 0.09 4.22 -39.31
CA HIS A 9 0.27 3.49 -38.07
C HIS A 9 -1.09 2.96 -37.60
N PRO A 10 -1.67 1.96 -38.30
CA PRO A 10 -2.97 1.39 -37.92
C PRO A 10 -2.93 0.81 -36.50
N GLU A 11 -1.77 0.35 -36.05
CA GLU A 11 -1.53 -0.13 -34.68
C GLU A 11 -1.76 0.96 -33.62
N TRP A 12 -1.41 2.23 -33.88
CA TRP A 12 -1.66 3.32 -32.93
C TRP A 12 -3.15 3.64 -32.83
N ASP A 13 -3.85 3.64 -33.97
CA ASP A 13 -5.29 3.89 -34.02
C ASP A 13 -6.05 2.81 -33.24
N MET A 14 -5.69 1.54 -33.41
CA MET A 14 -6.28 0.41 -32.68
C MET A 14 -6.02 0.49 -31.17
N MET A 15 -4.78 0.79 -30.77
CA MET A 15 -4.46 0.95 -29.34
C MET A 15 -5.21 2.12 -28.72
N TYR A 16 -5.32 3.24 -29.45
CA TYR A 16 -6.05 4.41 -28.98
C TYR A 16 -7.55 4.12 -28.84
N ALA A 17 -8.17 3.49 -29.83
CA ALA A 17 -9.57 3.04 -29.76
C ALA A 17 -9.82 2.06 -28.60
N ALA A 18 -8.84 1.22 -28.25
CA ALA A 18 -8.89 0.32 -27.10
C ALA A 18 -8.69 1.03 -25.74
N GLY A 19 -8.63 2.38 -25.71
CA GLY A 19 -8.52 3.17 -24.50
C GLY A 19 -7.09 3.27 -23.94
N LEU A 20 -6.04 2.97 -24.74
CA LEU A 20 -4.66 3.28 -24.36
C LEU A 20 -4.36 4.75 -24.59
N THR A 21 -3.69 5.38 -23.62
CA THR A 21 -3.29 6.78 -23.74
C THR A 21 -2.13 6.95 -24.73
N VAL A 22 -1.99 8.16 -25.28
CA VAL A 22 -0.88 8.53 -26.17
C VAL A 22 0.48 8.15 -25.57
N ARG A 23 0.66 8.33 -24.26
CA ARG A 23 1.89 7.97 -23.55
C ARG A 23 2.11 6.46 -23.49
N GLU A 24 1.07 5.68 -23.20
CA GLU A 24 1.17 4.21 -23.21
C GLU A 24 1.47 3.64 -24.60
N ILE A 25 0.89 4.25 -25.64
CA ILE A 25 1.15 3.86 -27.04
C ILE A 25 2.61 4.20 -27.40
N ALA A 26 3.06 5.40 -27.05
CA ALA A 26 4.44 5.85 -27.27
C ALA A 26 5.45 4.93 -26.55
N ASP A 27 5.20 4.61 -25.28
CA ASP A 27 6.07 3.72 -24.48
C ASP A 27 6.10 2.29 -25.09
N ARG A 28 4.94 1.74 -25.46
CA ARG A 28 4.82 0.38 -26.04
C ARG A 28 5.46 0.27 -27.42
N CYS A 29 5.32 1.31 -28.26
CA CYS A 29 5.86 1.31 -29.62
C CYS A 29 7.29 1.87 -29.69
N ARG A 30 7.84 2.34 -28.56
CA ARG A 30 9.14 3.06 -28.48
C ARG A 30 9.20 4.26 -29.42
N GLN A 31 8.13 5.06 -29.43
CA GLN A 31 7.95 6.21 -30.31
C GLN A 31 7.89 7.51 -29.53
N ASN A 32 8.10 8.64 -30.23
CA ASN A 32 7.98 9.95 -29.62
C ASN A 32 6.50 10.30 -29.36
N ILE A 33 6.19 10.75 -28.14
CA ILE A 33 4.83 11.13 -27.71
C ILE A 33 4.22 12.19 -28.63
N ALA A 34 5.01 13.18 -29.07
CA ALA A 34 4.54 14.24 -29.96
C ALA A 34 4.14 13.69 -31.32
N THR A 35 4.87 12.71 -31.84
CA THR A 35 4.58 12.04 -33.11
C THR A 35 3.28 11.25 -33.04
N VAL A 36 3.09 10.47 -31.98
CA VAL A 36 1.85 9.70 -31.76
C VAL A 36 0.65 10.65 -31.58
N SER A 37 0.81 11.73 -30.79
CA SER A 37 -0.22 12.74 -30.57
C SER A 37 -0.64 13.44 -31.86
N LEU A 38 0.34 13.84 -32.68
CA LEU A 38 0.08 14.48 -33.96
C LEU A 38 -0.63 13.54 -34.92
N HIS A 39 -0.20 12.28 -35.01
CA HIS A 39 -0.85 11.26 -35.82
C HIS A 39 -2.33 11.10 -35.43
N LEU A 40 -2.63 10.85 -34.16
CA LEU A 40 -4.01 10.66 -33.68
C LEU A 40 -4.88 11.90 -33.91
N ARG A 41 -4.34 13.11 -33.69
CA ARG A 41 -5.05 14.37 -33.99
C ARG A 41 -5.41 14.49 -35.46
N VAL A 42 -4.51 14.11 -36.36
CA VAL A 42 -4.78 14.13 -37.81
C VAL A 42 -5.80 13.05 -38.16
N ARG A 43 -5.74 11.87 -37.54
CA ARG A 43 -6.66 10.75 -37.81
C ARG A 43 -8.10 11.04 -37.39
N GLU A 44 -8.33 11.80 -36.32
CA GLU A 44 -9.68 12.25 -35.94
C GLU A 44 -10.40 12.99 -37.10
N LYS A 45 -9.66 13.72 -37.95
CA LYS A 45 -10.24 14.40 -39.12
C LYS A 45 -10.72 13.45 -40.22
N TYR A 46 -10.12 12.26 -40.32
CA TYR A 46 -10.43 11.25 -41.33
C TYR A 46 -11.30 10.10 -40.79
N SER A 47 -11.40 9.96 -39.48
CA SER A 47 -12.20 8.96 -38.78
C SER A 47 -12.85 9.61 -37.55
N PRO A 48 -13.92 10.39 -37.74
CA PRO A 48 -14.60 11.07 -36.64
C PRO A 48 -15.20 10.06 -35.65
N GLY A 49 -15.09 10.34 -34.36
CA GLY A 49 -15.58 9.46 -33.28
C GLY A 49 -14.55 8.45 -32.77
N LEU A 50 -13.33 8.46 -33.32
CA LEU A 50 -12.21 7.69 -32.78
C LEU A 50 -11.89 8.13 -31.34
N ARG A 51 -11.92 9.45 -31.08
CA ARG A 51 -11.77 10.00 -29.74
C ARG A 51 -12.90 9.59 -28.79
N ASP A 52 -14.15 9.61 -29.22
CA ASP A 52 -15.28 9.20 -28.37
C ASP A 52 -15.18 7.71 -28.01
N THR A 53 -14.77 6.88 -28.98
CA THR A 53 -14.49 5.45 -28.75
C THR A 53 -13.35 5.27 -27.73
N HIS A 54 -12.27 6.05 -27.87
CA HIS A 54 -11.18 6.08 -26.90
C HIS A 54 -11.66 6.50 -25.51
N GLU A 55 -12.46 7.56 -25.39
CA GLU A 55 -12.94 8.07 -24.10
C GLU A 55 -13.87 7.07 -23.41
N ALA A 56 -14.76 6.42 -24.15
CA ALA A 56 -15.62 5.34 -23.65
C ALA A 56 -14.79 4.13 -23.18
N ALA A 57 -13.84 3.68 -23.99
CA ALA A 57 -12.94 2.58 -23.63
C ALA A 57 -12.04 2.95 -22.43
N LEU A 58 -11.58 4.20 -22.36
CA LEU A 58 -10.78 4.73 -21.26
C LEU A 58 -11.58 4.74 -19.95
N ALA A 59 -12.85 5.18 -19.99
CA ALA A 59 -13.74 5.18 -18.83
C ALA A 59 -14.03 3.75 -18.33
N ALA A 60 -14.20 2.80 -19.24
CA ALA A 60 -14.43 1.39 -18.90
C ALA A 60 -13.23 0.73 -18.19
N ARG A 61 -12.01 1.24 -18.38
CA ARG A 61 -10.78 0.70 -17.74
C ARG A 61 -10.65 1.05 -16.25
N GLY A 62 -11.55 1.88 -15.72
CA GLY A 62 -11.59 2.26 -14.30
C GLY A 62 -10.50 3.25 -13.89
N PRO A 63 -10.73 4.02 -12.80
CA PRO A 63 -9.82 5.10 -12.39
C PRO A 63 -8.49 4.59 -11.80
N ASP A 64 -8.46 3.36 -11.28
CA ASP A 64 -7.31 2.83 -10.51
C ASP A 64 -6.22 2.16 -11.38
N ARG A 65 -6.03 2.63 -12.62
CA ARG A 65 -5.02 2.08 -13.52
C ARG A 65 -3.58 2.36 -13.04
N PRO A 66 -2.60 1.49 -13.35
CA PRO A 66 -1.19 1.77 -13.07
C PRO A 66 -0.69 2.88 -14.00
N SER A 67 -0.57 4.11 -13.47
CA SER A 67 -0.03 5.27 -14.19
C SER A 67 1.46 5.13 -14.48
N THR A 68 2.01 5.94 -15.40
CA THR A 68 3.46 5.91 -15.68
C THR A 68 4.30 6.22 -14.43
N LEU A 69 3.84 7.15 -13.59
CA LEU A 69 4.49 7.46 -12.31
C LEU A 69 4.40 6.26 -11.35
N TRP A 70 3.25 5.61 -11.29
CA TRP A 70 3.06 4.40 -10.47
C TRP A 70 4.01 3.29 -10.90
N ARG A 71 4.13 3.03 -12.21
CA ARG A 71 5.05 2.02 -12.76
C ARG A 71 6.51 2.38 -12.46
N LYS A 72 6.89 3.66 -12.55
CA LYS A 72 8.22 4.13 -12.17
C LYS A 72 8.50 3.84 -10.69
N ARG A 73 7.55 4.14 -9.80
CA ARG A 73 7.67 3.84 -8.36
C ARG A 73 7.77 2.35 -8.07
N LEU A 74 7.02 1.52 -8.80
CA LEU A 74 7.16 0.06 -8.72
C LEU A 74 8.58 -0.37 -9.11
N THR A 75 9.13 0.16 -10.22
CA THR A 75 10.50 -0.15 -10.64
C THR A 75 11.53 0.27 -9.58
N GLU A 76 11.38 1.45 -8.98
CA GLU A 76 12.23 1.92 -7.88
C GLU A 76 12.14 0.98 -6.66
N ALA A 77 10.93 0.54 -6.30
CA ALA A 77 10.72 -0.40 -5.20
C ALA A 77 11.30 -1.80 -5.48
N LEU A 78 11.16 -2.30 -6.71
CA LEU A 78 11.76 -3.57 -7.14
C LEU A 78 13.29 -3.51 -7.08
N ALA A 79 13.89 -2.43 -7.60
CA ALA A 79 15.34 -2.23 -7.54
C ALA A 79 15.85 -2.14 -6.09
N PHE A 80 15.09 -1.48 -5.21
CA PHE A 80 15.42 -1.42 -3.79
C PHE A 80 15.38 -2.82 -3.14
N GLN A 81 14.33 -3.60 -3.42
CA GLN A 81 14.20 -4.96 -2.89
C GLN A 81 15.29 -5.89 -3.40
N ASP A 82 15.70 -5.76 -4.66
CA ASP A 82 16.80 -6.53 -5.22
C ASP A 82 18.14 -6.19 -4.54
N MET A 83 18.40 -4.89 -4.33
CA MET A 83 19.64 -4.42 -3.70
C MET A 83 19.75 -4.76 -2.21
N HIS A 84 18.65 -4.59 -1.45
CA HIS A 84 18.68 -4.73 0.01
C HIS A 84 18.05 -6.01 0.53
N GLN A 85 17.45 -6.83 -0.34
CA GLN A 85 16.72 -8.07 0.03
C GLN A 85 15.63 -7.83 1.10
N ARG A 86 15.12 -6.60 1.17
CA ARG A 86 14.07 -6.17 2.11
C ARG A 86 13.21 -5.08 1.48
N LEU A 87 12.02 -4.90 2.03
CA LEU A 87 11.16 -3.78 1.65
C LEU A 87 11.65 -2.44 2.26
N PRO A 88 11.36 -1.31 1.60
CA PRO A 88 11.63 0.02 2.13
C PRO A 88 10.94 0.25 3.47
N ARG A 89 11.61 0.93 4.40
CA ARG A 89 11.10 1.28 5.73
C ARG A 89 11.06 2.79 5.93
N SER A 90 10.23 3.23 6.87
CA SER A 90 10.05 4.66 7.17
C SER A 90 11.22 5.29 7.95
N ASP A 91 12.08 4.46 8.55
CA ASP A 91 13.23 4.85 9.36
C ASP A 91 14.52 5.08 8.54
N GLY A 92 14.50 4.80 7.23
CA GLY A 92 15.62 5.04 6.33
C GLY A 92 15.73 6.48 5.81
N ASP A 93 16.54 6.63 4.76
CA ASP A 93 16.76 7.89 4.04
C ASP A 93 15.46 8.44 3.42
N GLU A 94 15.46 9.70 2.98
CA GLU A 94 14.27 10.35 2.41
C GLU A 94 13.67 9.56 1.23
N ILE A 95 14.52 9.00 0.37
CA ILE A 95 14.11 8.18 -0.77
C ILE A 95 13.45 6.88 -0.28
N GLU A 96 14.06 6.20 0.68
CA GLU A 96 13.53 4.95 1.25
C GLU A 96 12.17 5.20 1.91
N ARG A 97 12.06 6.27 2.70
CA ARG A 97 10.81 6.67 3.36
C ARG A 97 9.70 6.95 2.37
N SER A 98 10.02 7.63 1.26
CA SER A 98 9.06 7.88 0.17
C SER A 98 8.54 6.58 -0.45
N LEU A 99 9.43 5.62 -0.72
CA LEU A 99 9.04 4.30 -1.23
C LEU A 99 8.25 3.50 -0.20
N ALA A 100 8.60 3.57 1.08
CA ALA A 100 7.90 2.89 2.16
C ALA A 100 6.44 3.37 2.27
N HIS A 101 6.22 4.69 2.20
CA HIS A 101 4.87 5.26 2.15
C HIS A 101 4.10 4.82 0.90
N TRP A 102 4.75 4.80 -0.27
CA TRP A 102 4.11 4.36 -1.50
C TRP A 102 3.64 2.89 -1.44
N VAL A 103 4.48 1.99 -0.91
CA VAL A 103 4.12 0.57 -0.69
C VAL A 103 2.97 0.46 0.32
N ALA A 104 2.99 1.26 1.39
CA ALA A 104 1.92 1.30 2.39
C ALA A 104 0.57 1.74 1.79
N ASP A 105 0.57 2.74 0.90
CA ASP A 105 -0.63 3.18 0.19
C ASP A 105 -1.20 2.08 -0.73
N GLN A 106 -0.32 1.29 -1.35
CA GLN A 106 -0.75 0.15 -2.17
C GLN A 106 -1.41 -0.91 -1.31
N ARG A 107 -0.79 -1.28 -0.18
CA ARG A 107 -1.40 -2.21 0.80
C ARG A 107 -2.76 -1.75 1.25
N LEU A 108 -2.90 -0.46 1.60
CA LEU A 108 -4.16 0.09 2.07
C LEU A 108 -5.24 0.02 0.98
N SER A 109 -4.88 0.30 -0.26
CA SER A 109 -5.78 0.21 -1.41
C SER A 109 -6.23 -1.24 -1.67
N TYR A 110 -5.32 -2.20 -1.50
CA TYR A 110 -5.61 -3.64 -1.61
C TYR A 110 -6.55 -4.09 -0.49
N MET A 111 -6.26 -3.77 0.78
CA MET A 111 -7.10 -4.12 1.92
C MET A 111 -8.51 -3.52 1.84
N LYS A 112 -8.65 -2.33 1.22
CA LYS A 112 -9.96 -1.69 0.98
C LYS A 112 -10.70 -2.25 -0.23
N GLY A 113 -10.13 -3.21 -0.97
CA GLY A 113 -10.72 -3.78 -2.19
C GLY A 113 -10.83 -2.77 -3.34
N ARG A 114 -10.05 -1.69 -3.32
CA ARG A 114 -10.09 -0.62 -4.34
C ARG A 114 -9.00 -0.76 -5.40
N MET A 115 -8.11 -1.72 -5.25
CA MET A 115 -6.99 -1.93 -6.16
C MET A 115 -7.44 -2.65 -7.43
N SER A 116 -7.04 -2.14 -8.59
CA SER A 116 -7.31 -2.80 -9.87
C SER A 116 -6.47 -4.07 -10.04
N VAL A 117 -7.04 -5.09 -10.71
CA VAL A 117 -6.35 -6.35 -11.03
C VAL A 117 -4.98 -6.13 -11.69
N PRO A 118 -4.80 -5.22 -12.67
CA PRO A 118 -3.49 -4.96 -13.25
C PRO A 118 -2.45 -4.48 -12.24
N LYS A 119 -2.83 -3.70 -11.21
CA LYS A 119 -1.90 -3.29 -10.15
C LYS A 119 -1.50 -4.45 -9.26
N ILE A 120 -2.45 -5.34 -8.93
CA ILE A 120 -2.18 -6.54 -8.13
C ILE A 120 -1.15 -7.41 -8.85
N VAL A 121 -1.41 -7.73 -10.13
CA VAL A 121 -0.50 -8.55 -10.94
C VAL A 121 0.90 -7.93 -11.03
N LEU A 122 1.00 -6.61 -11.19
CA LEU A 122 2.30 -5.93 -11.22
C LEU A 122 2.99 -5.86 -9.84
N LEU A 123 2.22 -5.80 -8.75
CA LEU A 123 2.76 -5.77 -7.39
C LEU A 123 3.20 -7.16 -6.93
N ASP A 124 2.66 -8.25 -7.48
CA ASP A 124 3.08 -9.61 -7.15
C ASP A 124 4.56 -9.88 -7.44
N ASP A 125 5.18 -9.10 -8.34
CA ASP A 125 6.64 -9.12 -8.55
C ASP A 125 7.42 -8.64 -7.31
N LEU A 126 6.80 -7.81 -6.45
CA LEU A 126 7.40 -7.28 -5.23
C LEU A 126 7.12 -8.22 -4.06
N ARG A 127 8.13 -8.97 -3.60
CA ARG A 127 7.95 -9.96 -2.53
C ARG A 127 7.46 -9.33 -1.23
N ASP A 128 6.54 -10.01 -0.55
CA ASP A 128 5.95 -9.60 0.73
C ASP A 128 5.30 -8.21 0.73
N TRP A 129 4.96 -7.67 -0.44
CA TRP A 129 4.36 -6.34 -0.56
C TRP A 129 3.03 -6.24 0.16
N HIS A 130 2.28 -7.33 0.34
CA HIS A 130 1.01 -7.36 1.07
C HIS A 130 1.21 -7.59 2.58
N ILE A 131 2.39 -8.05 3.00
CA ILE A 131 2.72 -8.31 4.41
C ILE A 131 3.34 -7.07 5.02
N ASN A 132 2.69 -6.50 6.03
CA ASN A 132 3.31 -5.46 6.83
C ASN A 132 4.25 -6.09 7.88
N ALA A 133 5.46 -6.47 7.46
CA ALA A 133 6.46 -7.11 8.33
C ALA A 133 6.78 -6.27 9.58
N HIS A 134 6.78 -4.93 9.46
CA HIS A 134 6.94 -4.04 10.60
C HIS A 134 5.77 -4.14 11.58
N GLN A 135 4.54 -4.13 11.07
CA GLN A 135 3.35 -4.33 11.90
C GLN A 135 3.36 -5.72 12.55
N GLN A 136 3.78 -6.76 11.84
CA GLN A 136 3.95 -8.10 12.42
C GLN A 136 4.98 -8.11 13.55
N GLU A 137 6.11 -7.43 13.39
CA GLU A 137 7.11 -7.30 14.45
C GLU A 137 6.56 -6.53 15.67
N LEU A 138 5.85 -5.42 15.44
CA LEU A 138 5.18 -4.67 16.49
C LEU A 138 4.12 -5.52 17.21
N ASP A 139 3.37 -6.33 16.48
CA ASP A 139 2.34 -7.21 17.02
C ASP A 139 2.96 -8.37 17.81
N GLN A 140 4.10 -8.92 17.36
CA GLN A 140 4.87 -9.90 18.11
C GLN A 140 5.42 -9.32 19.42
N LYS A 141 6.04 -8.13 19.37
CA LYS A 141 6.49 -7.41 20.58
C LYS A 141 5.32 -7.16 21.53
N TRP A 142 4.15 -6.79 21.01
CA TRP A 142 2.95 -6.61 21.81
C TRP A 142 2.50 -7.90 22.49
N ARG A 143 2.49 -9.04 21.77
CA ARG A 143 2.17 -10.36 22.33
C ARG A 143 3.16 -10.80 23.41
N TYR A 144 4.44 -10.54 23.21
CA TYR A 144 5.48 -10.82 24.20
C TYR A 144 5.23 -10.04 25.50
N GLN A 145 4.91 -8.74 25.40
CA GLN A 145 4.59 -7.93 26.57
C GLN A 145 3.30 -8.41 27.27
N LEU A 146 2.26 -8.79 26.52
CA LEU A 146 1.05 -9.38 27.09
C LEU A 146 1.37 -10.67 27.87
N ALA A 147 2.21 -11.55 27.31
CA ALA A 147 2.64 -12.77 27.98
C ALA A 147 3.41 -12.47 29.28
N ALA A 148 4.33 -11.49 29.25
CA ALA A 148 5.07 -11.06 30.43
C ALA A 148 4.15 -10.49 31.53
N VAL A 149 3.14 -9.68 31.16
CA VAL A 149 2.13 -9.20 32.12
C VAL A 149 1.35 -10.37 32.72
N ARG A 150 0.94 -11.35 31.91
CA ARG A 150 0.24 -12.55 32.39
C ARG A 150 1.10 -13.35 33.38
N GLU A 151 2.37 -13.55 33.07
CA GLU A 151 3.30 -14.26 33.95
C GLU A 151 3.51 -13.52 35.27
N PHE A 152 3.64 -12.19 35.23
CA PHE A 152 3.74 -11.37 36.43
C PHE A 152 2.50 -11.52 37.33
N ILE A 153 1.30 -11.51 36.75
CA ILE A 153 0.05 -11.68 37.50
C ILE A 153 -0.05 -13.10 38.07
N ASN A 154 0.38 -14.12 37.32
CA ASN A 154 0.39 -15.49 37.83
C ASN A 154 1.33 -15.66 39.02
N TYR A 155 2.47 -14.96 39.03
CA TYR A 155 3.46 -15.02 40.11
C TYR A 155 3.06 -14.17 41.34
N THR A 156 2.56 -12.95 41.12
CA THR A 156 2.29 -11.98 42.21
C THR A 156 0.83 -11.93 42.64
N GLY A 157 -0.09 -12.45 41.82
CA GLY A 157 -1.54 -12.31 41.98
C GLY A 157 -2.05 -10.89 41.75
N ARG A 158 -1.22 -9.96 41.25
CA ARG A 158 -1.55 -8.53 41.16
C ARG A 158 -1.19 -7.96 39.79
N LEU A 159 -1.89 -6.91 39.39
CA LEU A 159 -1.55 -6.15 38.19
C LEU A 159 -0.25 -5.34 38.39
N PRO A 160 0.64 -5.26 37.38
CA PRO A 160 1.84 -4.44 37.44
C PRO A 160 1.49 -2.95 37.66
N ARG A 161 2.16 -2.29 38.60
CA ARG A 161 1.92 -0.88 38.90
C ARG A 161 2.97 0.02 38.24
N TYR A 162 2.54 1.16 37.70
CA TYR A 162 3.48 2.11 37.11
C TYR A 162 4.19 3.02 38.14
N SER A 163 3.58 3.27 39.31
CA SER A 163 4.02 4.31 40.27
C SER A 163 4.58 3.79 41.60
N LYS A 164 4.04 2.68 42.13
CA LYS A 164 4.51 2.04 43.37
C LYS A 164 4.97 0.63 43.05
N PHE A 165 6.07 0.54 42.31
CA PHE A 165 6.65 -0.72 41.83
C PHE A 165 7.77 -1.19 42.77
N GLU A 166 7.92 -2.50 42.90
CA GLU A 166 8.99 -3.13 43.68
C GLU A 166 10.22 -3.47 42.82
N SER A 167 10.02 -3.57 41.49
CA SER A 167 11.06 -3.91 40.53
C SER A 167 10.97 -3.08 39.26
N GLU A 168 12.10 -2.80 38.63
CA GLU A 168 12.16 -2.14 37.32
C GLU A 168 11.39 -2.93 36.24
N HIS A 169 11.34 -4.26 36.37
CA HIS A 169 10.54 -5.12 35.49
C HIS A 169 9.04 -4.84 35.63
N GLU A 170 8.55 -4.66 36.87
CA GLU A 170 7.15 -4.30 37.13
C GLU A 170 6.82 -2.91 36.56
N ARG A 171 7.74 -1.95 36.70
CA ARG A 171 7.58 -0.59 36.16
C ARG A 171 7.37 -0.61 34.65
N ILE A 172 8.18 -1.38 33.91
CA ILE A 172 8.08 -1.49 32.45
C ILE A 172 6.71 -2.06 32.04
N LEU A 173 6.27 -3.14 32.70
CA LEU A 173 4.96 -3.76 32.45
C LEU A 173 3.81 -2.82 32.83
N GLY A 174 3.94 -2.07 33.92
CA GLY A 174 2.96 -1.09 34.39
C GLY A 174 2.80 0.08 33.42
N VAL A 175 3.91 0.60 32.87
CA VAL A 175 3.88 1.63 31.82
C VAL A 175 3.24 1.09 30.54
N TRP A 176 3.56 -0.15 30.16
CA TRP A 176 2.95 -0.78 28.98
C TRP A 176 1.42 -0.93 29.13
N LEU A 177 0.95 -1.38 30.31
CA LEU A 177 -0.47 -1.53 30.61
C LEU A 177 -1.18 -0.17 30.66
N HIS A 178 -0.56 0.85 31.25
CA HIS A 178 -1.07 2.22 31.23
C HIS A 178 -1.26 2.74 29.80
N ASN A 179 -0.29 2.50 28.92
CA ASN A 179 -0.42 2.86 27.50
C ASN A 179 -1.59 2.13 26.80
N GLN A 180 -1.92 0.89 27.19
CA GLN A 180 -3.09 0.21 26.64
C GLN A 180 -4.40 0.84 27.13
N HIS A 181 -4.46 1.28 28.39
CA HIS A 181 -5.60 2.02 28.92
C HIS A 181 -5.82 3.35 28.19
N GLN A 182 -4.76 4.14 27.96
CA GLN A 182 -4.84 5.39 27.20
C GLN A 182 -5.36 5.14 25.79
N ARG A 183 -4.78 4.17 25.06
CA ARG A 183 -5.23 3.82 23.71
C ARG A 183 -6.67 3.32 23.64
N ARG A 184 -7.15 2.66 24.70
CA ARG A 184 -8.57 2.27 24.81
C ARG A 184 -9.46 3.50 25.01
N ALA A 185 -9.07 4.42 25.91
CA ALA A 185 -9.82 5.66 26.15
C ALA A 185 -9.90 6.54 24.89
N GLU A 186 -8.82 6.57 24.10
CA GLU A 186 -8.75 7.28 22.82
C GLU A 186 -9.43 6.54 21.65
N ASN A 187 -9.94 5.32 21.87
CA ASN A 187 -10.47 4.42 20.82
C ASN A 187 -9.47 4.11 19.68
N THR A 188 -8.17 4.22 19.94
CA THR A 188 -7.08 3.92 18.98
C THR A 188 -6.53 2.49 19.14
N LEU A 189 -7.00 1.76 20.14
CA LEU A 189 -6.61 0.37 20.38
C LEU A 189 -7.23 -0.58 19.33
N GLN A 190 -6.39 -1.37 18.69
CA GLN A 190 -6.82 -2.37 17.70
C GLN A 190 -7.79 -3.39 18.33
N HIS A 191 -8.88 -3.74 17.63
CA HIS A 191 -9.91 -4.65 18.14
C HIS A 191 -9.36 -6.00 18.61
N TRP A 192 -8.44 -6.59 17.86
CA TRP A 192 -7.85 -7.87 18.25
C TRP A 192 -6.99 -7.76 19.52
N ARG A 193 -6.31 -6.62 19.75
CA ARG A 193 -5.53 -6.36 20.97
C ARG A 193 -6.44 -6.23 22.18
N LEU A 194 -7.57 -5.55 22.01
CA LEU A 194 -8.60 -5.43 23.05
C LEU A 194 -9.18 -6.81 23.40
N ALA A 195 -9.53 -7.62 22.40
CA ALA A 195 -10.02 -8.98 22.61
C ALA A 195 -8.98 -9.85 23.35
N ALA A 196 -7.72 -9.81 22.93
CA ALA A 196 -6.63 -10.55 23.58
C ALA A 196 -6.40 -10.10 25.04
N LEU A 197 -6.47 -8.80 25.33
CA LEU A 197 -6.39 -8.29 26.71
C LEU A 197 -7.56 -8.76 27.56
N ASN A 198 -8.78 -8.72 27.03
CA ASN A 198 -9.99 -9.16 27.74
C ASN A 198 -9.97 -10.65 28.06
N GLU A 199 -9.48 -11.48 27.14
CA GLU A 199 -9.34 -12.92 27.34
C GLU A 199 -8.23 -13.27 28.33
N THR A 200 -7.08 -12.58 28.20
CA THR A 200 -5.87 -12.94 28.95
C THR A 200 -5.86 -12.35 30.37
N LEU A 201 -6.46 -11.16 30.56
CA LEU A 201 -6.36 -10.39 31.79
C LEU A 201 -7.76 -9.96 32.29
N PRO A 202 -8.62 -10.83 32.84
CA PRO A 202 -10.00 -10.47 33.20
C PRO A 202 -10.11 -9.24 34.13
N SER A 203 -9.15 -9.08 35.05
CA SER A 203 -9.08 -8.01 36.03
C SER A 203 -8.42 -6.71 35.53
N TRP A 204 -7.99 -6.62 34.27
CA TRP A 204 -7.37 -5.40 33.74
C TRP A 204 -8.35 -4.24 33.58
N HIS A 205 -9.65 -4.52 33.46
CA HIS A 205 -10.68 -3.51 33.57
C HIS A 205 -10.68 -3.04 35.02
N SER A 206 -10.08 -1.89 35.33
CA SER A 206 -10.37 -1.23 36.59
C SER A 206 -11.89 -1.09 36.67
N TYR A 207 -12.53 -1.77 37.63
CA TYR A 207 -13.89 -1.46 38.03
C TYR A 207 -13.88 0.03 38.36
N ALA A 208 -14.54 0.82 37.52
CA ALA A 208 -15.01 2.13 37.90
C ALA A 208 -16.20 1.94 38.85
#